data_AF-A0A359M7D2-F1
#
_entry.id   AF-A0A359M7D2-F1
#
_cell.length_a   1.000
_cell.length_b   1.000
_cell.length_c   1.000
_cell.angle_alpha   90.00
_cell.angle_beta   90.00
_cell.angle_gamma   90.00
#
_symmetry.space_group_name_H-M   'P 1'
#
loop_
_entity.id
_entity.type
_entity.pdbx_description
1 polymer ?
#
loop_
_entity_poly.entity_id
_entity_poly.type
_entity_poly.pdbx_seq_one_letter_code
_entity_poly.pdbx_strand_id
1 'polypeptide(L)'
;SHHHFYDILDELTPDDVLVLNDTKVIPARLIGIKEDTDASIEVLLLKEVSKDTWEAMTKPAKRVKIGTKIHFTDILTAECVEILDEGLRIFKL
;
A
#
# COMPACT_ATOMS: atom_id res chain seq x y z
N SER A 1 14.54 -36.44 10.44
CA SER A 1 13.25 -37.10 10.67
C SER A 1 12.27 -36.60 9.63
N HIS A 2 11.34 -37.43 9.16
CA HIS A 2 10.26 -37.04 8.26
C HIS A 2 8.95 -37.12 9.04
N HIS A 3 8.23 -35.99 9.15
CA HIS A 3 6.95 -35.85 9.85
C HIS A 3 5.91 -35.30 8.88
N HIS A 4 4.64 -35.45 9.22
CA HIS A 4 3.53 -34.84 8.49
C HIS A 4 3.17 -33.49 9.11
N PHE A 5 2.52 -32.60 8.34
CA PHE A 5 2.21 -31.24 8.81
C PHE A 5 1.29 -31.22 10.05
N TYR A 6 0.40 -32.20 10.21
CA TYR A 6 -0.47 -32.28 11.38
C TYR A 6 0.27 -32.64 12.68
N ASP A 7 1.49 -33.17 12.59
CA ASP A 7 2.34 -33.46 13.76
C ASP A 7 2.90 -32.16 14.39
N ILE A 8 2.69 -30.99 13.76
CA ILE A 8 3.09 -29.68 14.29
C ILE A 8 2.50 -29.39 15.69
N LEU A 9 1.35 -30.01 16.03
CA LEU A 9 0.73 -29.85 17.33
C LEU A 9 1.58 -30.41 18.47
N ASP A 10 2.42 -31.41 18.20
CA ASP A 10 3.30 -32.05 19.18
C ASP A 10 4.61 -31.25 19.38
N GLU A 11 4.91 -30.33 18.47
CA GLU A 11 6.10 -29.48 18.48
C GLU A 11 5.85 -28.10 19.11
N LEU A 12 4.59 -27.74 19.37
CA LEU A 12 4.19 -26.46 19.97
C LEU A 12 3.95 -26.60 21.47
N THR A 13 4.43 -25.62 22.22
CA THR A 13 4.24 -25.52 23.67
C THR A 13 3.24 -24.42 24.03
N PRO A 14 2.69 -24.41 25.26
CA PRO A 14 1.81 -23.33 25.72
C PRO A 14 2.44 -21.93 25.70
N ASP A 15 3.77 -21.84 25.63
CA ASP A 15 4.52 -20.58 25.62
C ASP A 15 4.81 -20.07 24.20
N ASP A 16 4.39 -20.78 23.16
CA ASP A 16 4.60 -20.39 21.76
C ASP A 16 3.46 -19.52 21.21
N VAL A 17 3.81 -18.63 20.28
CA VAL A 17 2.85 -17.78 19.55
C VAL A 17 2.89 -18.10 18.06
N LEU A 18 1.79 -18.63 17.53
CA LEU A 18 1.61 -18.84 16.11
C LEU A 18 1.05 -17.58 15.44
N VAL A 19 1.89 -16.86 14.70
CA VAL A 19 1.47 -15.70 13.90
C VAL A 19 1.05 -16.18 12.53
N LEU A 20 -0.27 -16.20 12.30
CA LEU A 20 -0.83 -16.51 10.99
C LEU A 20 -0.99 -15.22 10.18
N ASN A 21 -0.51 -15.25 8.94
CA ASN A 21 -0.77 -14.17 8.00
C ASN A 21 -2.05 -14.47 7.22
N ASP A 22 -3.11 -13.69 7.45
CA ASP A 22 -4.32 -13.70 6.65
C ASP A 22 -4.31 -12.47 5.72
N THR A 23 -4.04 -12.68 4.42
CA THR A 23 -3.93 -11.59 3.44
C THR A 23 -5.22 -11.45 2.63
N LYS A 24 -5.86 -10.28 2.69
CA LYS A 24 -6.90 -9.86 1.74
C LYS A 24 -6.25 -9.07 0.61
N VAL A 25 -6.22 -9.63 -0.59
CA VAL A 25 -5.71 -8.94 -1.79
C VAL A 25 -6.76 -7.97 -2.31
N ILE A 26 -6.51 -6.67 -2.13
CA ILE A 26 -7.27 -5.61 -2.80
C ILE A 26 -6.48 -5.20 -4.06
N PRO A 27 -7.07 -5.24 -5.27
CA PRO A 27 -6.43 -4.67 -6.45
C PRO A 27 -6.34 -3.15 -6.31
N ALA A 28 -5.22 -2.69 -5.77
CA ALA A 28 -5.02 -1.32 -5.30
C ALA A 28 -3.88 -0.58 -6.02
N ARG A 29 -3.35 -1.17 -7.10
CA ARG A 29 -2.26 -0.58 -7.88
C ARG A 29 -2.81 0.28 -9.01
N LEU A 30 -2.53 1.57 -8.95
CA LEU A 30 -2.87 2.57 -9.96
C LEU A 30 -1.59 3.08 -10.61
N ILE A 31 -1.60 3.30 -11.92
CA ILE A 31 -0.51 3.94 -12.65
C ILE A 31 -1.05 5.23 -13.22
N GLY A 32 -0.44 6.35 -12.86
CA GLY A 32 -0.88 7.67 -13.29
C GLY A 32 0.28 8.53 -13.76
N ILE A 33 -0.07 9.72 -14.23
CA ILE A 33 0.84 10.71 -14.77
C ILE A 33 0.81 11.94 -13.86
N LYS A 34 2.00 12.40 -13.46
CA LYS A 34 2.15 13.61 -12.66
C LYS A 34 1.83 14.84 -13.52
N GLU A 35 0.89 15.66 -13.06
CA GLU A 35 0.29 16.77 -13.84
C GLU A 35 1.30 17.79 -14.38
N ASP A 36 2.38 18.05 -13.64
CA ASP A 36 3.33 19.12 -13.97
C ASP A 36 4.50 18.67 -14.87
N THR A 37 4.77 17.37 -14.98
CA THR A 37 6.03 16.84 -15.54
C THR A 37 5.86 15.64 -16.44
N ASP A 38 4.62 15.17 -16.63
CA ASP A 38 4.28 13.95 -17.35
C ASP A 38 5.02 12.69 -16.86
N ALA A 39 5.55 12.73 -15.64
CA ALA A 39 6.25 11.61 -15.05
C ALA A 39 5.25 10.51 -14.68
N SER A 40 5.51 9.28 -15.13
CA SER A 40 4.76 8.11 -14.67
C SER A 40 5.02 7.85 -13.18
N ILE A 41 3.94 7.76 -12.41
CA ILE A 41 3.93 7.44 -10.98
C ILE A 41 3.04 6.22 -10.76
N GLU A 42 3.61 5.18 -10.17
CA GLU A 42 2.86 4.05 -9.63
C GLU A 42 2.42 4.39 -8.20
N VAL A 43 1.14 4.15 -7.88
CA VAL A 43 0.53 4.34 -6.57
C VAL A 43 -0.09 3.03 -6.13
N LEU A 44 0.33 2.51 -4.98
CA LEU A 44 -0.20 1.30 -4.36
C LEU A 44 -0.98 1.71 -3.11
N LEU A 45 -2.31 1.67 -3.17
CA LEU A 45 -3.16 1.97 -2.02
C LEU A 45 -3.03 0.85 -0.99
N LEU A 46 -2.83 1.21 0.27
CA LEU A 46 -2.67 0.27 1.38
C LEU A 46 -3.91 0.24 2.26
N LYS A 47 -4.40 1.42 2.64
CA LYS A 47 -5.47 1.57 3.62
C LYS A 47 -6.27 2.84 3.38
N GLU A 48 -7.59 2.74 3.36
CA GLU A 48 -8.47 3.90 3.44
C GLU A 48 -8.47 4.42 4.89
N VAL A 49 -7.96 5.63 5.09
CA VAL A 49 -7.88 6.25 6.44
C VAL A 49 -9.12 7.09 6.73
N SER A 50 -9.78 7.59 5.69
CA SER A 50 -11.10 8.21 5.71
C SER A 50 -11.68 8.18 4.30
N LYS A 51 -12.96 8.56 4.14
CA LYS A 51 -13.63 8.58 2.83
C LYS A 51 -12.76 9.26 1.76
N ASP A 52 -12.50 8.53 0.67
CA ASP A 52 -11.70 8.98 -0.50
C ASP A 52 -10.27 9.41 -0.13
N THR A 53 -9.77 9.02 1.04
CA THR A 53 -8.44 9.36 1.54
C THR A 53 -7.68 8.10 1.91
N TRP A 54 -6.54 7.91 1.26
CA TRP A 54 -5.82 6.66 1.28
C TRP A 54 -4.36 6.85 1.66
N GLU A 55 -3.89 5.98 2.53
CA GLU A 55 -2.47 5.74 2.71
C GLU A 55 -1.96 4.88 1.54
N ALA A 56 -0.87 5.32 0.91
CA ALA A 56 -0.32 4.66 -0.25
C ALA A 56 1.21 4.73 -0.33
N MET A 57 1.81 3.72 -0.94
CA MET A 57 3.20 3.75 -1.41
C MET A 57 3.25 4.26 -2.84
N THR A 58 4.32 5.00 -3.18
CA THR A 58 4.51 5.46 -4.56
C THR A 58 5.90 5.20 -5.11
N LYS A 59 5.95 4.97 -6.42
CA LYS A 59 7.19 4.76 -7.16
C LYS A 59 7.16 5.59 -8.45
N PRO A 60 8.12 6.53 -8.64
CA PRO A 60 9.18 6.95 -7.74
C PRO A 60 8.70 7.92 -6.63
N ALA A 61 8.83 7.45 -5.39
CA ALA A 61 8.58 8.18 -4.14
C ALA A 61 9.02 9.65 -4.12
N LYS A 62 10.27 9.93 -4.53
CA LYS A 62 10.89 11.26 -4.47
C LYS A 62 10.23 12.30 -5.38
N ARG A 63 9.43 11.86 -6.37
CA ARG A 63 8.73 12.77 -7.30
C ARG A 63 7.38 13.23 -6.78
N VAL A 64 6.89 12.65 -5.68
CA VAL A 64 5.61 13.00 -5.06
C VAL A 64 5.89 13.84 -3.82
N LYS A 65 5.47 15.10 -3.87
CA LYS A 65 5.50 16.06 -2.76
C LYS A 65 4.06 16.40 -2.35
N ILE A 66 3.88 17.04 -1.20
CA ILE A 66 2.58 17.62 -0.82
C ILE A 66 2.10 18.56 -1.94
N GLY A 67 0.82 18.47 -2.29
CA GLY A 67 0.18 19.16 -3.41
C GLY A 67 0.43 18.54 -4.79
N THR A 68 1.22 17.45 -4.89
CA THR A 68 1.41 16.76 -6.17
C THR A 68 0.10 16.09 -6.60
N LYS A 69 -0.35 16.40 -7.82
CA LYS A 69 -1.50 15.78 -8.46
C LYS A 69 -1.07 14.72 -9.47
N ILE A 70 -1.73 13.57 -9.41
CA ILE A 70 -1.48 12.42 -10.28
C ILE A 70 -2.80 12.06 -10.96
N HIS A 71 -2.82 12.10 -12.29
CA HIS A 71 -3.97 11.72 -13.11
C HIS A 71 -3.86 10.26 -13.51
N PHE A 72 -4.86 9.45 -13.19
CA PHE A 72 -4.91 8.03 -13.55
C PHE A 72 -5.79 7.79 -14.78
N THR A 73 -6.91 8.51 -14.85
CA THR A 73 -7.87 8.52 -15.95
C THR A 73 -8.50 9.92 -16.05
N ASP A 74 -9.36 10.15 -17.04
CA ASP A 74 -10.07 11.44 -17.20
C ASP A 74 -11.00 11.81 -16.03
N ILE A 75 -11.31 10.84 -15.15
CA ILE A 75 -12.27 11.00 -14.04
C ILE A 75 -11.65 10.72 -12.67
N LEU A 76 -10.38 10.31 -12.61
CA LEU A 76 -9.71 9.92 -11.37
C LEU A 76 -8.35 10.59 -11.26
N THR A 77 -8.22 11.43 -10.24
CA THR A 77 -7.00 12.16 -9.89
C THR A 77 -6.74 11.94 -8.40
N ALA A 78 -5.49 11.87 -7.98
CA ALA A 78 -5.15 11.92 -6.57
C ALA A 78 -4.20 13.08 -6.27
N GLU A 79 -4.45 13.76 -5.15
CA GLU A 79 -3.58 14.79 -4.59
C GLU A 79 -2.88 14.28 -3.33
N CYS A 80 -1.55 14.39 -3.30
CA CYS A 80 -0.77 14.09 -2.10
C CYS A 80 -1.00 15.18 -1.06
N VAL A 81 -1.63 14.85 0.06
CA VAL A 81 -1.93 15.81 1.14
C VAL A 81 -0.94 15.73 2.30
N GLU A 82 -0.26 14.59 2.45
CA GLU A 82 0.70 14.36 3.53
C GLU A 82 1.81 13.40 3.10
N ILE A 83 3.00 13.59 3.64
CA ILE A 83 4.14 12.67 3.50
C ILE A 83 4.42 12.10 4.88
N LEU A 84 4.43 10.78 4.96
CA LEU A 84 4.72 10.04 6.17
C LEU A 84 6.14 9.44 6.11
N ASP A 85 6.53 8.74 7.17
CA ASP A 85 7.79 8.01 7.24
C ASP A 85 7.84 6.84 6.23
N GLU A 86 9.05 6.33 6.00
CA GLU A 86 9.31 5.14 5.16
C GLU A 86 8.80 5.23 3.71
N GLY A 87 8.53 6.45 3.23
CA GLY A 87 8.08 6.68 1.86
C GLY A 87 6.59 6.42 1.65
N LEU A 88 5.79 6.46 2.71
CA LEU A 88 4.33 6.51 2.64
C LEU A 88 3.82 7.93 2.37
N ARG A 89 2.64 8.03 1.77
CA ARG A 89 1.92 9.29 1.55
C ARG A 89 0.44 9.10 1.81
N ILE A 90 -0.22 10.17 2.21
CA ILE A 90 -1.67 10.25 2.20
C ILE A 90 -2.10 10.94 0.90
N PHE A 91 -3.00 10.29 0.18
CA PHE A 91 -3.64 10.80 -1.02
C PHE A 91 -5.11 11.03 -0.77
N LYS A 92 -5.62 12.13 -1.33
CA LYS A 92 -7.05 12.35 -1.51
C LYS A 92 -7.39 12.11 -2.99
N LEU A 93 -8.27 11.15 -3.25
CA LEU A 93 -8.80 10.87 -4.59
C LEU A 93 -10.01 11.76 -4.93
#